data_AF-A0A383CAK1-F1
#
_entry.id   AF-A0A383CAK1-F1
#
_cell.length_a   1.000
_cell.length_b   1.000
_cell.length_c   1.000
_cell.angle_alpha   90.00
_cell.angle_beta   90.00
_cell.angle_gamma   90.00
#
_symmetry.space_group_name_H-M   'P 1'
#
loop_
_entity.id
_entity.type
_entity.pdbx_description
1 polymer ?
#
loop_
_entity_poly.entity_id
_entity_poly.type
_entity_poly.pdbx_seq_one_letter_code
_entity_poly.pdbx_strand_id
1 'polypeptide(L)'
;ENEQRTQFEGIVVLWMMIQKEEIIEIAGDEENELLDPLMQELYNRRLIEIKKEGLLKGRQFWIVTEQGHQHLEKFMRRYTDFLKMIDIYCAVNLGDPPPDDPDEGAFAFERWFEYESEDAFAAYLDQERFQDIRVAVAIFKKMDPVEIVLMAFLNEGRLYCEEGWQWKLITDELWEDIIDICNSNFHPEDIGYDGPDGWISGEDVLKEVVEAGTKVMIELLEEEARQPPEADDDDDDDDDE
;
A
#
# COMPACT_ATOMS: atom_id res chain seq x y z
N GLU A 1 4.07 -19.95 3.25
CA GLU A 1 2.65 -19.59 3.20
C GLU A 1 2.09 -19.25 4.57
N ASN A 2 1.90 -20.19 5.51
CA ASN A 2 1.22 -19.88 6.78
C ASN A 2 1.96 -18.85 7.67
N GLU A 3 3.29 -18.94 7.80
CA GLU A 3 4.06 -18.02 8.67
C GLU A 3 4.10 -16.57 8.17
N GLN A 4 4.12 -16.36 6.85
CA GLN A 4 4.13 -15.04 6.24
C GLN A 4 2.77 -14.36 6.38
N ARG A 5 1.69 -15.10 6.14
CA ARG A 5 0.33 -14.63 6.39
C ARG A 5 0.15 -14.19 7.84
N THR A 6 0.54 -15.02 8.81
CA THR A 6 0.47 -14.64 10.24
C THR A 6 1.29 -13.40 10.57
N GLN A 7 2.43 -13.20 9.89
CA GLN A 7 3.20 -11.96 10.04
C GLN A 7 2.40 -10.74 9.55
N PHE A 8 1.78 -10.83 8.38
CA PHE A 8 0.96 -9.76 7.82
C PHE A 8 -0.32 -9.51 8.62
N GLU A 9 -1.03 -10.56 9.06
CA GLU A 9 -2.15 -10.44 9.99
C GLU A 9 -1.75 -9.67 11.26
N GLY A 10 -0.57 -9.99 11.80
CA GLY A 10 0.01 -9.29 12.94
C GLY A 10 0.27 -7.80 12.68
N ILE A 11 0.74 -7.45 11.47
CA ILE A 11 0.90 -6.05 11.05
C ILE A 11 -0.45 -5.34 11.01
N VAL A 12 -1.48 -5.96 10.42
CA VAL A 12 -2.82 -5.38 10.36
C VAL A 12 -3.35 -5.11 11.77
N VAL A 13 -3.24 -6.07 12.69
CA VAL A 13 -3.68 -5.87 14.09
C VAL A 13 -2.92 -4.74 14.78
N LEU A 14 -1.59 -4.70 14.67
CA LEU A 14 -0.80 -3.62 15.25
C LEU A 14 -1.18 -2.26 14.66
N TRP A 15 -1.43 -2.22 13.36
CA TRP A 15 -1.88 -1.02 12.67
C TRP A 15 -3.26 -0.58 13.19
N MET A 16 -4.21 -1.50 13.37
CA MET A 16 -5.54 -1.19 13.92
C MET A 16 -5.45 -0.62 15.34
N MET A 17 -4.65 -1.25 16.21
CA MET A 17 -4.48 -0.79 17.60
C MET A 17 -3.77 0.58 17.68
N ILE A 18 -2.83 0.88 16.78
CA ILE A 18 -2.03 2.11 16.83
C ILE A 18 -2.69 3.27 16.08
N GLN A 19 -3.09 3.05 14.83
CA GLN A 19 -3.53 4.10 13.91
C GLN A 19 -5.04 4.35 13.98
N LYS A 20 -5.82 3.33 14.34
CA LYS A 20 -7.28 3.45 14.54
C LYS A 20 -7.69 3.46 16.00
N GLU A 21 -6.73 3.38 16.91
CA GLU A 21 -6.95 3.34 18.35
C GLU A 21 -7.92 2.22 18.77
N GLU A 22 -7.93 1.11 18.02
CA GLU A 22 -8.83 -0.02 18.28
C GLU A 22 -8.51 -0.68 19.62
N ILE A 23 -9.55 -0.82 20.45
CA ILE A 23 -9.43 -1.40 21.80
C ILE A 23 -9.87 -2.86 21.74
N ILE A 24 -8.91 -3.77 21.89
CA ILE A 24 -9.17 -5.21 21.89
C ILE A 24 -9.25 -5.71 23.35
N GLU A 25 -10.47 -6.00 23.81
CA GLU A 25 -10.73 -6.57 25.14
C GLU A 25 -10.45 -8.09 25.16
N ILE A 26 -9.78 -8.57 26.21
CA ILE A 26 -9.57 -10.00 26.43
C ILE A 26 -10.86 -10.63 26.92
N ALA A 27 -11.29 -11.71 26.27
CA ALA A 27 -12.62 -12.31 26.47
C ALA A 27 -13.74 -11.28 26.24
N GLY A 28 -13.59 -10.48 25.18
CA GLY A 28 -14.55 -9.49 24.71
C GLY A 28 -15.74 -10.11 23.99
N ASP A 29 -16.16 -9.50 22.89
CA ASP A 29 -17.20 -10.05 22.00
C ASP A 29 -16.69 -11.25 21.18
N GLU A 30 -17.62 -11.92 20.50
CA GLU A 30 -17.33 -13.09 19.64
C GLU A 30 -16.34 -12.76 18.52
N GLU A 31 -16.26 -11.51 18.07
CA GLU A 31 -15.34 -11.07 17.01
C GLU A 31 -13.89 -11.00 17.51
N ASN A 32 -13.67 -10.50 18.72
CA ASN A 32 -12.33 -10.45 19.32
C ASN A 32 -11.81 -11.85 19.68
N GLU A 33 -12.69 -12.80 20.00
CA GLU A 33 -12.29 -14.20 20.23
C GLU A 33 -11.65 -14.84 18.98
N LEU A 34 -12.01 -14.38 17.77
CA LEU A 34 -11.38 -14.86 16.52
C LEU A 34 -9.89 -14.52 16.45
N LEU A 35 -9.49 -13.40 17.07
CA LEU A 35 -8.10 -12.95 17.07
C LEU A 35 -7.24 -13.68 18.11
N ASP A 36 -7.82 -14.41 19.06
CA ASP A 36 -7.08 -15.00 20.19
C ASP A 36 -5.79 -15.75 19.80
N PRO A 37 -5.78 -16.61 18.76
CA PRO A 37 -4.54 -17.27 18.32
C PRO A 37 -3.46 -16.27 17.88
N LEU A 38 -3.87 -15.23 17.15
CA LEU A 38 -2.98 -14.18 16.65
C LEU A 38 -2.50 -13.28 17.79
N MET A 39 -3.38 -12.90 18.73
CA MET A 39 -3.02 -12.13 19.91
C MET A 39 -2.00 -12.89 20.78
N GLN A 40 -2.18 -14.20 20.96
CA GLN A 40 -1.18 -15.03 21.66
C GLN A 40 0.17 -15.03 20.96
N GLU A 41 0.19 -15.08 19.62
CA GLU A 41 1.44 -15.03 18.85
C GLU A 41 2.13 -13.66 18.99
N LEU A 42 1.40 -12.56 18.86
CA LEU A 42 1.91 -11.20 19.06
C LEU A 42 2.44 -11.00 20.49
N TYR A 43 1.75 -11.55 21.49
CA TYR A 43 2.19 -11.55 22.88
C TYR A 43 3.48 -12.34 23.09
N ASN A 44 3.58 -13.55 22.51
CA ASN A 44 4.79 -14.38 22.56
C ASN A 44 5.98 -13.67 21.92
N ARG A 45 5.75 -12.89 20.86
CA ARG A 45 6.73 -12.02 20.19
C ARG A 45 7.01 -10.71 20.93
N ARG A 46 6.31 -10.44 22.04
CA ARG A 46 6.40 -9.22 22.86
C ARG A 46 6.01 -7.94 22.12
N LEU A 47 5.20 -8.06 21.07
CA LEU A 47 4.69 -6.91 20.31
C LEU A 47 3.49 -6.28 21.01
N ILE A 48 2.74 -7.08 21.77
CA ILE A 48 1.65 -6.63 22.64
C ILE A 48 1.83 -7.16 24.06
N GLU A 49 1.16 -6.53 25.02
CA GLU A 49 1.09 -6.98 26.40
C GLU A 49 -0.32 -6.78 26.98
N ILE A 50 -0.56 -7.38 28.15
CA ILE A 50 -1.85 -7.29 28.83
C ILE A 50 -1.78 -6.13 29.83
N LYS A 51 -2.61 -5.11 29.62
CA LYS A 51 -2.82 -4.05 30.62
C LYS A 51 -4.09 -4.34 31.42
N LYS A 52 -3.94 -4.34 32.74
CA LYS A 52 -5.06 -4.29 33.67
C LYS A 52 -5.34 -2.83 33.98
N GLU A 53 -6.25 -2.20 33.23
CA GLU A 53 -6.54 -0.79 33.44
C GLU A 53 -7.75 -0.55 34.36
N GLY A 54 -7.57 0.41 35.26
CA GLY A 54 -8.44 0.67 36.43
C GLY A 54 -9.69 1.52 36.17
N LEU A 55 -10.25 1.51 34.96
CA LEU A 55 -11.49 2.24 34.65
C LEU A 55 -12.75 1.35 34.66
N LEU A 56 -12.61 0.05 34.36
CA LEU A 56 -13.66 -0.96 34.48
C LEU A 56 -13.12 -2.14 35.29
N LYS A 57 -13.38 -2.15 36.61
CA LYS A 57 -12.87 -3.18 37.53
C LYS A 57 -13.15 -4.59 37.00
N GLY A 58 -12.10 -5.29 36.57
CA GLY A 58 -12.14 -6.69 36.17
C GLY A 58 -11.84 -6.97 34.70
N ARG A 59 -11.75 -5.95 33.84
CA ARG A 59 -11.44 -6.12 32.41
C ARG A 59 -9.94 -6.09 32.15
N GLN A 60 -9.52 -6.77 31.09
CA GLN A 60 -8.15 -6.81 30.63
C GLN A 60 -8.13 -6.47 29.14
N PHE A 61 -7.14 -5.71 28.71
CA PHE A 61 -7.02 -5.27 27.33
C PHE A 61 -5.63 -5.60 26.81
N TRP A 62 -5.57 -5.89 25.52
CA TRP A 62 -4.32 -5.90 24.80
C TRP A 62 -3.86 -4.46 24.55
N ILE A 63 -2.59 -4.19 24.82
CA ILE A 63 -1.95 -2.92 24.48
C ILE A 63 -0.68 -3.19 23.69
N VAL A 64 -0.33 -2.28 22.80
CA VAL A 64 0.89 -2.39 22.01
C VAL A 64 2.10 -1.99 22.86
N THR A 65 3.17 -2.78 22.79
CA THR A 65 4.43 -2.44 23.47
C THR A 65 5.24 -1.47 22.62
N GLU A 66 6.26 -0.85 23.21
CA GLU A 66 7.27 -0.08 22.45
C GLU A 66 7.90 -0.92 21.32
N GLN A 67 8.10 -2.22 21.54
CA GLN A 67 8.61 -3.12 20.50
C GLN A 67 7.59 -3.32 19.38
N GLY A 68 6.30 -3.40 19.70
CA GLY A 68 5.21 -3.43 18.72
C GLY A 68 5.15 -2.16 17.88
N HIS A 69 5.25 -0.98 18.51
CA HIS A 69 5.33 0.30 17.80
C HIS A 69 6.51 0.33 16.83
N GLN A 70 7.71 -0.02 17.29
CA GLN A 70 8.91 -0.07 16.43
C GLN A 70 8.79 -1.12 15.33
N HIS A 71 8.09 -2.23 15.57
CA HIS A 71 7.87 -3.27 14.57
C HIS A 71 6.98 -2.74 13.45
N LEU A 72 5.85 -2.13 13.80
CA LEU A 72 4.97 -1.48 12.83
C LEU A 72 5.68 -0.32 12.13
N GLU A 73 6.40 0.55 12.85
CA GLU A 73 7.11 1.68 12.25
C GLU A 73 8.14 1.22 11.22
N LYS A 74 8.91 0.16 11.50
CA LYS A 74 9.85 -0.42 10.52
C LYS A 74 9.13 -0.98 9.31
N PHE A 75 7.96 -1.59 9.50
CA PHE A 75 7.14 -2.07 8.40
C PHE A 75 6.63 -0.91 7.55
N MET A 76 6.03 0.12 8.18
CA MET A 76 5.48 1.30 7.53
C MET A 76 6.56 2.17 6.86
N ARG A 77 7.78 2.25 7.41
CA ARG A 77 8.87 3.00 6.78
C ARG A 77 9.33 2.34 5.48
N ARG A 78 9.51 1.01 5.48
CA ARG A 78 9.78 0.26 4.24
C ARG A 78 8.70 0.55 3.20
N TYR A 79 7.47 0.69 3.66
CA TYR A 79 6.30 0.99 2.85
C TYR A 79 6.27 2.42 2.27
N THR A 80 6.55 3.48 3.04
CA THR A 80 6.55 4.86 2.51
C THR A 80 7.62 5.06 1.44
N ASP A 81 8.83 4.56 1.68
CA ASP A 81 9.90 4.62 0.68
C ASP A 81 9.52 3.83 -0.57
N PHE A 82 8.77 2.75 -0.38
CA PHE A 82 8.35 1.86 -1.44
C PHE A 82 7.21 2.39 -2.30
N LEU A 83 6.14 2.93 -1.70
CA LEU A 83 5.02 3.51 -2.45
C LEU A 83 5.49 4.64 -3.34
N LYS A 84 6.32 5.54 -2.81
CA LYS A 84 6.95 6.60 -3.61
C LYS A 84 7.69 6.06 -4.84
N MET A 85 8.32 4.90 -4.68
CA MET A 85 9.05 4.24 -5.78
C MET A 85 8.15 3.47 -6.73
N ILE A 86 7.02 2.92 -6.29
CA ILE A 86 6.22 2.00 -7.10
C ILE A 86 4.94 2.61 -7.67
N ASP A 87 4.38 3.64 -7.04
CA ASP A 87 3.07 4.17 -7.43
C ASP A 87 3.07 4.74 -8.83
N ILE A 88 4.22 5.25 -9.30
CA ILE A 88 4.39 5.68 -10.69
C ILE A 88 4.06 4.58 -11.70
N TYR A 89 4.19 3.31 -11.33
CA TYR A 89 3.93 2.16 -12.20
C TYR A 89 2.46 1.71 -12.17
N CYS A 90 1.56 2.37 -11.42
CA CYS A 90 0.14 2.05 -11.45
C CYS A 90 -0.55 2.50 -12.74
N ALA A 91 0.10 3.37 -13.52
CA ALA A 91 -0.44 3.92 -14.75
C ALA A 91 0.68 4.16 -15.78
N VAL A 92 1.05 3.08 -16.48
CA VAL A 92 2.05 3.09 -17.56
C VAL A 92 1.35 2.77 -18.88
N ASN A 93 1.59 3.58 -19.90
CA ASN A 93 1.12 3.28 -21.25
C ASN A 93 2.08 2.28 -21.90
N LEU A 94 1.72 0.98 -21.90
CA LEU A 94 2.54 -0.05 -22.54
C LEU A 94 2.42 -0.07 -24.08
N GLY A 95 1.55 0.77 -24.66
CA GLY A 95 1.26 0.78 -26.09
C GLY A 95 0.40 -0.43 -26.48
N ASP A 96 -0.91 -0.24 -26.52
CA ASP A 96 -1.79 -1.20 -27.19
C ASP A 96 -1.87 -0.89 -28.70
N PRO A 97 -1.95 -1.90 -29.58
CA PRO A 97 -2.14 -1.67 -31.00
C PRO A 97 -3.43 -0.85 -31.25
N PRO A 98 -3.38 0.18 -32.12
CA PRO A 98 -2.46 0.34 -33.24
C PRO A 98 -1.18 1.13 -32.93
N PRO A 99 -0.11 0.94 -33.74
CA PRO A 99 1.30 1.25 -33.43
C PRO A 99 1.68 2.73 -33.53
N ASP A 100 0.74 3.64 -33.26
CA ASP A 100 0.92 5.07 -33.45
C ASP A 100 0.50 5.87 -32.19
N ASP A 101 0.55 5.28 -30.99
CA ASP A 101 0.40 6.06 -29.76
C ASP A 101 1.70 6.84 -29.50
N PRO A 102 1.70 8.18 -29.65
CA PRO A 102 2.89 8.99 -29.40
C PRO A 102 3.32 8.98 -27.93
N ASP A 103 2.44 8.53 -27.02
CA ASP A 103 2.69 8.45 -25.59
C ASP A 103 3.03 7.00 -25.16
N GLU A 104 3.44 6.11 -26.07
CA GLU A 104 3.94 4.75 -25.72
C GLU A 104 5.15 4.85 -24.77
N GLY A 105 5.12 4.05 -23.70
CA GLY A 105 6.12 4.07 -22.63
C GLY A 105 5.98 5.21 -21.63
N ALA A 106 4.97 6.09 -21.79
CA ALA A 106 4.76 7.22 -20.90
C ALA A 106 4.17 6.80 -19.54
N PHE A 107 4.59 7.50 -18.50
CA PHE A 107 4.05 7.38 -17.15
C PHE A 107 3.01 8.47 -16.94
N ALA A 108 1.83 8.13 -16.43
CA ALA A 108 0.82 9.15 -16.11
C ALA A 108 1.38 10.25 -15.18
N PHE A 109 2.24 9.84 -14.25
CA PHE A 109 2.89 10.68 -13.27
C PHE A 109 3.85 11.74 -13.84
N GLU A 110 4.29 11.62 -15.10
CA GLU A 110 5.04 12.70 -15.78
C GLU A 110 4.21 14.00 -15.86
N ARG A 111 2.89 13.89 -15.84
CA ARG A 111 1.96 15.01 -15.91
C ARG A 111 1.38 15.41 -14.56
N TRP A 112 1.89 14.88 -13.43
CA TRP A 112 1.35 15.14 -12.09
C TRP A 112 1.13 16.64 -11.82
N PHE A 113 2.13 17.48 -12.09
CA PHE A 113 2.06 18.93 -11.87
C PHE A 113 1.29 19.71 -12.95
N GLU A 114 0.74 19.05 -13.98
CA GLU A 114 -0.12 19.70 -14.98
C GLU A 114 -1.59 19.79 -14.51
N TYR A 115 -1.94 19.11 -13.41
CA TYR A 115 -3.29 19.07 -12.87
C TYR A 115 -3.41 19.99 -11.65
N GLU A 116 -4.54 20.70 -11.57
CA GLU A 116 -4.83 21.67 -10.49
C GLU A 116 -5.37 21.00 -9.23
N SER A 117 -5.75 19.72 -9.28
CA SER A 117 -6.24 18.95 -8.13
C SER A 117 -6.01 17.44 -8.27
N GLU A 118 -5.99 16.74 -7.14
CA GLU A 118 -5.88 15.28 -7.09
C GLU A 118 -7.05 14.60 -7.83
N ASP A 119 -8.27 15.12 -7.70
CA ASP A 119 -9.45 14.59 -8.41
C ASP A 119 -9.29 14.65 -9.94
N ALA A 120 -8.69 15.73 -10.45
CA ALA A 120 -8.46 15.89 -11.88
C ALA A 120 -7.40 14.91 -12.40
N PHE A 121 -6.36 14.66 -11.59
CA PHE A 121 -5.36 13.65 -11.91
C PHE A 121 -5.93 12.23 -11.78
N ALA A 122 -6.77 11.95 -10.79
CA ALA A 122 -7.43 10.65 -10.64
C ALA A 122 -8.30 10.31 -11.87
N ALA A 123 -9.03 11.29 -12.41
CA ALA A 123 -9.77 11.12 -13.67
C ALA A 123 -8.86 10.86 -14.89
N TYR A 124 -7.62 11.36 -14.87
CA TYR A 124 -6.62 11.06 -15.89
C TYR A 124 -6.05 9.64 -15.76
N LEU A 125 -5.80 9.19 -14.52
CA LEU A 125 -5.34 7.83 -14.23
C LEU A 125 -6.34 6.75 -14.69
N ASP A 126 -7.64 7.04 -14.63
CA ASP A 126 -8.73 6.11 -15.00
C ASP A 126 -8.87 5.86 -16.52
N GLN A 127 -7.97 6.40 -17.35
CA GLN A 127 -8.00 6.17 -18.79
C GLN A 127 -7.54 4.75 -19.15
N GLU A 128 -8.32 4.05 -20.00
CA GLU A 128 -8.08 2.66 -20.42
C GLU A 128 -6.67 2.38 -21.00
N ARG A 129 -5.96 3.41 -21.47
CA ARG A 129 -4.59 3.27 -22.01
C ARG A 129 -3.54 2.97 -20.93
N PHE A 130 -3.83 3.28 -19.67
CA PHE A 130 -2.90 3.06 -18.57
C PHE A 130 -3.06 1.66 -18.02
N GLN A 131 -1.93 0.98 -17.90
CA GLN A 131 -1.84 -0.34 -17.30
C GLN A 131 -1.13 -0.23 -15.96
N ASP A 132 -1.68 -0.92 -14.95
CA ASP A 132 -1.01 -1.11 -13.68
C ASP A 132 -0.03 -2.27 -13.81
N ILE A 133 1.27 -1.99 -13.69
CA ILE A 133 2.34 -2.98 -13.78
C ILE A 133 3.12 -3.10 -12.46
N ARG A 134 2.57 -2.64 -11.35
CA ARG A 134 3.23 -2.66 -10.03
C ARG A 134 3.61 -4.08 -9.61
N VAL A 135 2.78 -5.08 -9.93
CA VAL A 135 3.08 -6.50 -9.65
C VAL A 135 4.28 -6.97 -10.46
N ALA A 136 4.30 -6.73 -11.78
CA ALA A 136 5.44 -7.07 -12.64
C ALA A 136 6.75 -6.43 -12.15
N VAL A 137 6.70 -5.14 -11.80
CA VAL A 137 7.86 -4.41 -11.26
C VAL A 137 8.30 -4.96 -9.91
N ALA A 138 7.37 -5.34 -9.03
CA ALA A 138 7.69 -5.96 -7.75
C ALA A 138 8.42 -7.29 -7.95
N ILE A 139 7.91 -8.16 -8.83
CA ILE A 139 8.54 -9.44 -9.18
C ILE A 139 9.94 -9.22 -9.74
N PHE A 140 10.10 -8.30 -10.69
CA PHE A 140 11.39 -7.97 -11.30
C PHE A 140 12.43 -7.49 -10.28
N LYS A 141 12.01 -6.65 -9.32
CA LYS A 141 12.86 -6.18 -8.22
C LYS A 141 13.02 -7.20 -7.09
N LYS A 142 12.47 -8.42 -7.23
CA LYS A 142 12.52 -9.52 -6.24
C LYS A 142 11.85 -9.16 -4.91
N MET A 143 10.76 -8.44 -5.02
CA MET A 143 9.89 -8.02 -3.91
C MET A 143 8.65 -8.92 -3.92
N ASP A 144 8.02 -9.10 -2.76
CA ASP A 144 6.84 -9.95 -2.66
C ASP A 144 5.57 -9.17 -3.07
N PRO A 145 4.89 -9.53 -4.18
CA PRO A 145 3.68 -8.86 -4.61
C PRO A 145 2.56 -8.87 -3.56
N VAL A 146 2.48 -9.91 -2.73
CA VAL A 146 1.47 -10.00 -1.66
C VAL A 146 1.67 -8.91 -0.64
N GLU A 147 2.93 -8.65 -0.25
CA GLU A 147 3.28 -7.54 0.65
C GLU A 147 2.86 -6.19 0.03
N ILE A 148 3.01 -6.03 -1.29
CA ILE A 148 2.71 -4.78 -2.00
C ILE A 148 1.22 -4.51 -2.05
N VAL A 149 0.42 -5.50 -2.43
CA VAL A 149 -1.03 -5.37 -2.52
C VAL A 149 -1.64 -5.17 -1.13
N LEU A 150 -1.16 -5.90 -0.12
CA LEU A 150 -1.57 -5.67 1.27
C LEU A 150 -1.28 -4.22 1.72
N MET A 151 -0.09 -3.72 1.38
CA MET A 151 0.30 -2.35 1.69
C MET A 151 -0.59 -1.31 0.99
N ALA A 152 -0.96 -1.54 -0.27
CA ALA A 152 -1.92 -0.70 -0.98
C ALA A 152 -3.29 -0.71 -0.28
N PHE A 153 -3.76 -1.88 0.18
CA PHE A 153 -5.02 -2.00 0.91
C PHE A 153 -5.03 -1.24 2.24
N LEU A 154 -3.91 -1.28 2.97
CA LEU A 154 -3.73 -0.50 4.20
C LEU A 154 -3.74 1.01 3.90
N ASN A 155 -3.13 1.45 2.79
CA ASN A 155 -3.10 2.86 2.39
C ASN A 155 -4.48 3.40 2.01
N GLU A 156 -5.15 2.69 1.11
CA GLU A 156 -6.40 3.09 0.46
C GLU A 156 -7.60 2.97 1.42
N GLY A 157 -7.34 2.53 2.64
CA GLY A 157 -8.38 2.38 3.63
C GLY A 157 -9.27 1.16 3.43
N ARG A 158 -8.91 0.24 2.53
CA ARG A 158 -9.79 -0.84 2.05
C ARG A 158 -10.01 -1.96 3.05
N LEU A 159 -9.21 -2.01 4.11
CA LEU A 159 -9.46 -2.90 5.25
C LEU A 159 -10.49 -2.32 6.24
N TYR A 160 -10.93 -1.06 6.09
CA TYR A 160 -11.64 -0.30 7.14
C TYR A 160 -13.14 -0.08 6.92
N CYS A 161 -13.79 -0.83 6.02
CA CYS A 161 -15.15 -0.46 5.66
C CYS A 161 -16.26 -1.01 6.55
N GLU A 162 -16.08 -2.04 7.40
CA GLU A 162 -17.23 -2.69 8.07
C GLU A 162 -16.93 -3.29 9.46
N GLU A 163 -17.99 -3.43 10.28
CA GLU A 163 -18.03 -4.36 11.42
C GLU A 163 -17.51 -5.75 10.97
N GLY A 164 -16.77 -6.46 11.83
CA GLY A 164 -16.25 -7.79 11.51
C GLY A 164 -14.94 -7.84 10.69
N TRP A 165 -14.13 -6.78 10.69
CA TRP A 165 -12.79 -6.80 10.09
C TRP A 165 -11.91 -7.93 10.63
N GLN A 166 -12.09 -8.32 11.90
CA GLN A 166 -11.41 -9.44 12.55
C GLN A 166 -11.73 -10.75 11.82
N TRP A 167 -13.00 -10.95 11.47
CA TRP A 167 -13.43 -12.10 10.68
C TRP A 167 -12.76 -12.07 9.31
N LYS A 168 -12.88 -10.95 8.58
CA LYS A 168 -12.29 -10.82 7.25
C LYS A 168 -10.77 -11.07 7.24
N LEU A 169 -10.05 -10.60 8.26
CA LEU A 169 -8.61 -10.80 8.41
C LEU A 169 -8.23 -12.28 8.62
N ILE A 170 -8.98 -12.98 9.47
CA ILE A 170 -8.70 -14.37 9.84
C ILE A 170 -9.22 -15.35 8.78
N THR A 171 -10.29 -15.01 8.07
CA THR A 171 -10.77 -15.80 6.93
C THR A 171 -9.90 -15.63 5.69
N ASP A 172 -10.06 -16.54 4.74
CA ASP A 172 -9.33 -16.49 3.47
C ASP A 172 -9.81 -15.38 2.54
N GLU A 173 -10.96 -14.75 2.79
CA GLU A 173 -11.57 -13.76 1.88
C GLU A 173 -10.63 -12.59 1.53
N LEU A 174 -10.02 -11.94 2.53
CA LEU A 174 -9.05 -10.87 2.28
C LEU A 174 -7.83 -11.36 1.49
N TRP A 175 -7.38 -12.57 1.79
CA TRP A 175 -6.17 -13.13 1.19
C TRP A 175 -6.42 -13.59 -0.23
N GLU A 176 -7.60 -14.13 -0.51
CA GLU A 176 -8.08 -14.45 -1.86
C GLU A 176 -8.15 -13.18 -2.70
N ASP A 177 -8.70 -12.07 -2.18
CA ASP A 177 -8.72 -10.77 -2.87
C ASP A 177 -7.29 -10.30 -3.22
N ILE A 178 -6.36 -10.38 -2.26
CA ILE A 178 -4.95 -9.99 -2.47
C ILE A 178 -4.28 -10.88 -3.53
N ILE A 179 -4.49 -12.20 -3.45
CA ILE A 179 -3.91 -13.17 -4.37
C ILE A 179 -4.51 -13.02 -5.77
N ASP A 180 -5.81 -12.76 -5.88
CA ASP A 180 -6.48 -12.53 -7.15
C ASP A 180 -5.96 -11.27 -7.83
N ILE A 181 -5.68 -10.20 -7.09
CA ILE A 181 -5.01 -9.01 -7.64
C ILE A 181 -3.60 -9.36 -8.10
N CYS A 182 -2.81 -10.06 -7.28
CA CYS A 182 -1.47 -10.49 -7.68
C CYS A 182 -1.51 -11.33 -8.97
N ASN A 183 -2.49 -12.22 -9.13
CA ASN A 183 -2.60 -13.12 -10.27
C ASN A 183 -3.20 -12.48 -11.53
N SER A 184 -4.06 -11.47 -11.38
CA SER A 184 -4.77 -10.82 -12.50
C SER A 184 -4.03 -9.62 -13.09
N ASN A 185 -3.06 -9.07 -12.35
CA ASN A 185 -2.20 -7.99 -12.81
C ASN A 185 -1.08 -8.51 -13.73
N PHE A 186 -0.39 -7.62 -14.43
CA PHE A 186 0.69 -8.01 -15.34
C PHE A 186 1.84 -8.68 -14.59
N HIS A 187 2.35 -9.77 -15.16
CA HIS A 187 3.60 -10.40 -14.76
C HIS A 187 4.71 -10.11 -15.80
N PRO A 188 5.99 -10.30 -15.45
CA PRO A 188 7.09 -10.10 -16.41
C PRO A 188 6.92 -10.85 -17.72
N GLU A 189 6.34 -12.04 -17.70
CA GLU A 189 6.04 -12.83 -18.90
C GLU A 189 4.99 -12.21 -19.83
N ASP A 190 4.09 -11.37 -19.30
CA ASP A 190 2.97 -10.79 -20.05
C ASP A 190 3.35 -9.50 -20.81
N ILE A 191 4.51 -8.93 -20.50
CA ILE A 191 4.96 -7.61 -21.01
C ILE A 191 5.90 -7.77 -22.23
N GLY A 192 6.37 -8.98 -22.51
CA GLY A 192 7.23 -9.24 -23.68
C GLY A 192 6.47 -9.08 -25.01
N TYR A 193 7.18 -8.64 -26.05
CA TYR A 193 6.58 -8.40 -27.37
C TYR A 193 7.53 -8.74 -28.53
N ASP A 194 6.95 -8.94 -29.72
CA ASP A 194 7.70 -9.12 -30.96
C ASP A 194 8.16 -7.77 -31.51
N GLY A 195 9.44 -7.45 -31.30
CA GLY A 195 10.08 -6.25 -31.82
C GLY A 195 10.61 -6.41 -33.25
N PRO A 196 11.11 -5.32 -33.88
CA PRO A 196 11.66 -5.33 -35.24
C PRO A 196 12.85 -6.29 -35.43
N ASP A 197 13.67 -6.44 -34.38
CA ASP A 197 14.88 -7.28 -34.38
C ASP A 197 14.65 -8.66 -33.73
N GLY A 198 13.41 -8.99 -33.39
CA GLY A 198 13.01 -10.26 -32.77
C GLY A 198 12.25 -10.07 -31.46
N TRP A 199 12.00 -11.20 -30.76
CA TRP A 199 11.33 -11.21 -29.46
C TRP A 199 12.12 -10.45 -28.41
N ILE A 200 11.46 -9.48 -27.75
CA ILE A 200 11.98 -8.74 -26.61
C ILE A 200 11.33 -9.33 -25.35
N SER A 201 12.15 -9.76 -24.40
CA SER A 201 11.64 -10.37 -23.17
C SER A 201 11.03 -9.30 -22.26
N GLY A 202 9.99 -9.64 -21.50
CA GLY A 202 9.43 -8.66 -20.56
C GLY A 202 10.38 -8.31 -19.41
N GLU A 203 11.41 -9.12 -19.11
CA GLU A 203 12.51 -8.70 -18.23
C GLU A 203 13.31 -7.53 -18.83
N ASP A 204 13.59 -7.56 -20.13
CA ASP A 204 14.28 -6.46 -20.83
C ASP A 204 13.39 -5.20 -20.87
N VAL A 205 12.09 -5.36 -21.17
CA VAL A 205 11.12 -4.25 -21.12
C VAL A 205 11.05 -3.64 -19.72
N LEU A 206 10.88 -4.47 -18.69
CA LEU A 206 10.80 -4.00 -17.30
C LEU A 206 12.08 -3.31 -16.85
N LYS A 207 13.24 -3.72 -17.35
CA LYS A 207 14.49 -3.02 -17.07
C LYS A 207 14.45 -1.58 -17.60
N GLU A 208 14.02 -1.39 -18.84
CA GLU A 208 13.89 -0.05 -19.45
C GLU A 208 12.82 0.78 -18.74
N VAL A 209 11.66 0.18 -18.45
CA VAL A 209 10.56 0.82 -17.72
C VAL A 209 11.00 1.25 -16.32
N VAL A 210 11.72 0.41 -15.57
CA VAL A 210 12.22 0.77 -14.24
C VAL A 210 13.26 1.88 -14.31
N GLU A 211 14.14 1.88 -15.32
CA GLU A 211 15.09 2.96 -15.55
C GLU A 211 14.39 4.29 -15.90
N ALA A 212 13.33 4.24 -16.72
CA ALA A 212 12.51 5.40 -17.06
C ALA A 212 11.73 5.93 -15.85
N GLY A 213 11.00 5.05 -15.16
CA GLY A 213 10.22 5.42 -13.98
C GLY A 213 11.08 5.99 -12.85
N THR A 214 12.30 5.49 -12.67
CA THR A 214 13.24 6.08 -11.69
C THR A 214 13.56 7.54 -11.99
N LYS A 215 13.64 7.94 -13.28
CA LYS A 215 13.86 9.34 -13.66
C LYS A 215 12.63 10.18 -13.35
N VAL A 216 11.43 9.70 -13.71
CA VAL A 216 10.15 10.37 -13.39
C VAL A 216 10.04 10.62 -11.89
N MET A 217 10.33 9.60 -11.07
CA MET A 217 10.31 9.75 -9.61
C MET A 217 11.29 10.82 -9.10
N ILE A 218 12.52 10.86 -9.63
CA ILE A 218 13.51 11.87 -9.23
C ILE A 218 13.01 13.27 -9.59
N GLU A 219 12.46 13.44 -10.80
CA GLU A 219 11.90 14.72 -11.26
C GLU A 219 10.74 15.18 -10.36
N LEU A 220 9.85 14.25 -9.96
CA LEU A 220 8.76 14.55 -9.04
C LEU A 220 9.27 15.05 -7.68
N LEU A 221 10.25 14.35 -7.09
CA LEU A 221 10.83 14.71 -5.80
C LEU A 221 11.59 16.05 -5.86
N GLU A 222 12.26 16.32 -6.99
CA GLU A 222 12.96 17.59 -7.20
C GLU A 222 12.01 18.78 -7.35
N GLU A 223 10.88 18.58 -8.02
CA GLU A 223 9.85 19.61 -8.19
C GLU A 223 9.08 19.84 -6.87
N GLU A 224 8.72 18.78 -6.14
CA GLU A 224 8.12 18.87 -4.80
C GLU A 224 9.02 19.67 -3.84
N ALA A 225 10.34 19.42 -3.86
CA ALA A 225 11.30 20.17 -3.04
C ALA A 225 11.48 21.63 -3.47
N ARG A 226 11.09 22.00 -4.69
CA ARG A 226 11.19 23.36 -5.24
C ARG A 226 9.96 24.21 -4.91
N GLN A 227 8.80 23.59 -4.69
CA GLN A 227 7.60 24.28 -4.27
C GLN A 227 7.73 24.72 -2.80
N PRO A 228 7.44 25.98 -2.46
CA PRO A 228 7.38 26.40 -1.07
C PRO A 228 6.26 25.60 -0.38
N PRO A 229 6.37 25.29 0.93
CA PRO A 229 5.25 24.72 1.66
C PRO A 229 4.04 25.62 1.47
N GLU A 230 2.89 25.04 1.14
CA GLU A 230 1.63 25.76 1.08
C GLU A 230 1.50 26.59 2.35
N ALA A 231 1.27 27.89 2.20
CA ALA A 231 0.99 28.73 3.35
C ALA A 231 -0.29 28.18 3.98
N ASP A 232 -0.22 27.71 5.23
CA ASP A 232 -1.40 27.53 6.05
C ASP A 232 -2.12 28.89 6.06
N ASP A 233 -3.20 29.02 5.28
CA ASP A 233 -4.15 30.12 5.36
C ASP A 233 -4.93 29.98 6.69
N ASP A 234 -4.23 30.11 7.81
CA ASP A 234 -4.81 30.50 9.10
C ASP A 234 -5.02 32.02 9.06
N ASP A 235 -5.95 32.47 8.21
CA ASP A 235 -6.60 33.78 8.34
C ASP A 235 -7.60 33.72 9.51
N ASP A 236 -7.09 33.51 10.72
CA ASP A 236 -7.76 33.91 11.97
C ASP A 236 -7.56 35.43 12.13
N ASP A 237 -8.20 36.22 11.27
CA ASP A 237 -8.43 37.64 11.50
C ASP A 237 -9.62 37.81 12.49
N ASP A 238 -9.43 37.31 13.71
CA ASP A 238 -10.13 37.78 14.90
C ASP A 238 -9.28 38.91 15.50
N ASP A 239 -9.51 40.14 15.04
CA ASP A 239 -9.14 41.34 15.81
C ASP A 239 -10.36 42.27 15.94
N ASP A 240 -10.93 42.18 17.15
CA ASP A 240 -11.88 43.10 17.76
C ASP A 240 -11.42 44.58 17.67
N GLU A 241 -12.29 45.47 17.18
CA GLU A 241 -12.41 46.87 17.65
C GLU A 241 -13.87 47.34 17.76
#